data_AF-A0A8J6FFL8-F1
#
_entry.id   AF-A0A8J6FFL8-F1
#
_cell.length_a   1.000
_cell.length_b   1.000
_cell.length_c   1.000
_cell.angle_alpha   90.00
_cell.angle_beta   90.00
_cell.angle_gamma   90.00
#
_symmetry.space_group_name_H-M   'P 1'
#
loop_
_entity.id
_entity.type
_entity.pdbx_description
1 polymer ?
#
loop_
_entity_poly.entity_id
_entity_poly.type
_entity_poly.pdbx_seq_one_letter_code
_entity_poly.pdbx_strand_id
1 'polypeptide(L)'
;MNMESFQDENMINFIKGGLKIRTSYQIYKECHQVLASMTKNKCSNDTQHQFEGGVKLGIGAFNLMLSLLPSRILRLLEFIGFSGNRNLGLLQLREGASGSSLRAILCVLTLLFYHTYVSLILGKAQDTFRQCIVAQQEWKQIHHLCYWELMWSHSFQQDWLKAYHYADLLCKESKWSKATYVFQKAAILSMLPEEAVRSTGEDIVALFRQVEGLKQRIAGKSIPTEKFAVRKSRRYSTSSNPVKLVLPALEMMYVWNGFTIVGRRSDLTESLLVTIEKAETDLQNEKTLLPGLPVNHPLWGKGPSEKRLKYDHYLLPFTHYELGLLYKEQGDKDKAIRFIETAKNNYKDYSMESRLHFRIHAALSSLKGTPPSTPP
;
A
#
# COMPACT_ATOMS: atom_id res chain seq x y z
N MET A 1 -10.37 -30.90 5.78
CA MET A 1 -9.62 -30.46 4.57
C MET A 1 -8.53 -29.53 5.07
N ASN A 2 -7.29 -30.01 5.07
CA ASN A 2 -6.18 -29.42 5.84
C ASN A 2 -5.81 -28.03 5.31
N MET A 3 -5.85 -27.02 6.19
CA MET A 3 -5.59 -25.60 5.89
C MET A 3 -4.08 -25.31 5.70
N GLU A 4 -3.20 -26.26 6.03
CA GLU A 4 -1.75 -26.19 5.77
C GLU A 4 -1.44 -26.20 4.26
N SER A 5 -2.20 -26.93 3.45
CA SER A 5 -1.97 -26.98 2.00
C SER A 5 -2.19 -25.63 1.30
N PHE A 6 -3.08 -24.77 1.82
CA PHE A 6 -3.36 -23.45 1.26
C PHE A 6 -2.28 -22.41 1.57
N GLN A 7 -1.56 -22.53 2.69
CA GLN A 7 -0.43 -21.65 2.99
C GLN A 7 0.79 -22.01 2.13
N ASP A 8 1.04 -23.31 1.97
CA ASP A 8 2.12 -23.82 1.12
C ASP A 8 1.87 -23.53 -0.36
N GLU A 9 0.62 -23.65 -0.85
CA GLU A 9 0.28 -23.28 -2.23
C GLU A 9 0.59 -21.80 -2.51
N ASN A 10 0.27 -20.90 -1.57
CA ASN A 10 0.53 -19.47 -1.74
C ASN A 10 2.02 -19.14 -1.73
N MET A 11 2.81 -19.80 -0.87
CA MET A 11 4.26 -19.62 -0.82
C MET A 11 4.95 -20.21 -2.05
N ILE A 12 4.55 -21.39 -2.51
CA ILE A 12 5.05 -22.02 -3.75
C ILE A 12 4.69 -21.15 -4.96
N ASN A 13 3.45 -20.63 -5.02
CA ASN A 13 3.03 -19.71 -6.08
C ASN A 13 3.82 -18.39 -6.05
N PHE A 14 4.20 -17.90 -4.86
CA PHE A 14 5.08 -16.74 -4.71
C PHE A 14 6.49 -17.00 -5.21
N ILE A 15 7.11 -18.14 -4.86
CA ILE A 15 8.44 -18.56 -5.35
C ILE A 15 8.42 -18.73 -6.88
N LYS A 16 7.40 -19.42 -7.41
CA LYS A 16 7.19 -19.56 -8.86
C LYS A 16 7.01 -18.18 -9.53
N GLY A 17 6.33 -17.25 -8.86
CA GLY A 17 6.23 -15.85 -9.29
C GLY A 17 7.59 -15.17 -9.39
N GLY A 18 8.42 -15.28 -8.35
CA GLY A 18 9.79 -14.76 -8.34
C GLY A 18 10.68 -15.34 -9.44
N LEU A 19 10.59 -16.65 -9.69
CA LEU A 19 11.31 -17.31 -10.79
C LEU A 19 10.86 -16.81 -12.17
N LYS A 20 9.55 -16.60 -12.38
CA LYS A 20 9.02 -16.03 -13.63
C LYS A 20 9.50 -14.59 -13.85
N ILE A 21 9.56 -13.79 -12.78
CA ILE A 21 10.12 -12.43 -12.84
C ILE A 21 11.59 -12.48 -13.26
N ARG A 22 12.36 -13.46 -12.77
CA ARG A 22 13.76 -13.66 -13.16
C ARG A 22 13.91 -13.98 -14.63
N THR A 23 13.16 -14.96 -15.10
CA THR A 23 13.16 -15.33 -16.52
C THR A 23 12.81 -14.12 -17.39
N SER A 24 11.80 -13.34 -17.01
CA SER A 24 11.45 -12.11 -17.72
C SER A 24 12.59 -11.10 -17.76
N TYR A 25 13.26 -10.85 -16.64
CA TYR A 25 14.41 -9.92 -16.61
C TYR A 25 15.55 -10.39 -17.51
N GLN A 26 15.84 -11.70 -17.52
CA GLN A 26 16.89 -12.27 -18.35
C GLN A 26 16.57 -12.15 -19.85
N ILE A 27 15.32 -12.41 -20.25
CA ILE A 27 14.85 -12.20 -21.63
C ILE A 27 15.08 -10.75 -22.06
N TYR A 28 14.75 -9.76 -21.20
CA TYR A 28 14.99 -8.37 -21.54
C TYR A 28 16.48 -8.05 -21.72
N LYS A 29 17.38 -8.64 -20.92
CA LYS A 29 18.84 -8.48 -21.10
C LYS A 29 19.31 -9.03 -22.44
N GLU A 30 18.83 -10.20 -22.82
CA GLU A 30 19.13 -10.81 -24.13
C GLU A 30 18.61 -9.91 -25.27
N CYS A 31 17.36 -9.43 -25.17
CA CYS A 31 16.80 -8.49 -26.14
C CYS A 31 17.59 -7.18 -26.22
N HIS A 32 18.14 -6.69 -25.10
CA HIS A 32 18.98 -5.50 -25.07
C HIS A 32 20.32 -5.69 -25.80
N GLN A 33 20.93 -6.87 -25.68
CA GLN A 33 22.13 -7.23 -26.45
C GLN A 33 21.83 -7.33 -27.95
N VAL A 34 20.69 -7.93 -28.32
CA VAL A 34 20.22 -8.01 -29.71
C VAL A 34 19.94 -6.62 -30.28
N LEU A 35 19.31 -5.74 -29.50
CA LEU A 35 19.08 -4.37 -29.93
C LEU A 35 20.40 -3.65 -30.24
N ALA A 36 21.42 -3.81 -29.38
CA ALA A 36 22.73 -3.20 -29.59
C ALA A 36 23.47 -3.72 -30.84
N SER A 37 23.22 -4.96 -31.25
CA SER A 37 23.77 -5.51 -32.51
C SER A 37 22.98 -5.07 -33.74
N MET A 38 21.67 -4.87 -33.62
CA MET A 38 20.79 -4.39 -34.70
C MET A 38 21.05 -2.94 -35.10
N THR A 39 21.45 -2.05 -34.18
CA THR A 39 21.74 -0.64 -34.50
C THR A 39 22.89 -0.47 -35.50
N LYS A 40 23.70 -1.50 -35.74
CA LYS A 40 24.78 -1.51 -36.74
C LYS A 40 24.29 -1.71 -38.18
N ASN A 41 23.09 -2.26 -38.37
CA ASN A 41 22.50 -2.48 -39.70
C ASN A 41 21.30 -1.53 -39.88
N LYS A 42 21.50 -0.44 -40.62
CA LYS A 42 20.45 0.57 -40.90
C LYS A 42 19.34 0.00 -41.78
N CYS A 43 18.27 -0.49 -41.18
CA CYS A 43 16.97 -0.62 -41.85
C CYS A 43 15.87 -0.32 -40.83
N SER A 44 15.35 0.92 -40.82
CA SER A 44 14.31 1.37 -39.89
C SER A 44 12.94 0.85 -40.35
N ASN A 45 12.43 -0.15 -39.65
CA ASN A 45 11.05 -0.63 -39.77
C ASN A 45 10.28 -0.31 -38.48
N ASP A 46 8.98 -0.02 -38.57
CA ASP A 46 8.13 0.33 -37.42
C ASP A 46 8.15 -0.74 -36.30
N THR A 47 8.25 -2.02 -36.68
CA THR A 47 8.44 -3.14 -35.74
C THR A 47 9.71 -3.01 -34.89
N GLN A 48 10.80 -2.49 -35.46
CA GLN A 48 12.05 -2.28 -34.73
C GLN A 48 11.90 -1.16 -33.70
N HIS A 49 11.19 -0.08 -34.03
CA HIS A 49 10.90 1.00 -33.09
C HIS A 49 10.03 0.53 -31.92
N GLN A 50 9.02 -0.31 -32.18
CA GLN A 50 8.19 -0.89 -31.12
C GLN A 50 8.97 -1.87 -30.23
N PHE A 51 9.87 -2.66 -30.82
CA PHE A 51 10.77 -3.56 -30.09
C PHE A 51 11.75 -2.79 -29.22
N GLU A 52 12.43 -1.77 -29.78
CA GLU A 52 13.35 -0.89 -29.06
C GLU A 52 12.66 -0.23 -27.86
N GLY A 53 11.47 0.34 -28.05
CA GLY A 53 10.68 0.92 -26.97
C GLY A 53 10.33 -0.09 -25.87
N GLY A 54 10.07 -1.36 -26.25
CA GLY A 54 9.81 -2.43 -25.29
C GLY A 54 11.02 -2.86 -24.49
N VAL A 55 12.17 -2.98 -25.15
CA VAL A 55 13.44 -3.29 -24.49
C VAL A 55 13.84 -2.18 -23.51
N LYS A 56 13.74 -0.91 -23.95
CA LYS A 56 14.02 0.27 -23.12
C LYS A 56 13.11 0.32 -21.88
N LEU A 57 11.81 0.08 -22.05
CA LEU A 57 10.87 -0.02 -20.92
C LEU A 57 11.27 -1.14 -19.96
N GLY A 58 11.48 -2.36 -20.46
CA GLY A 58 11.76 -3.53 -19.64
C GLY A 58 13.06 -3.38 -18.85
N ILE A 59 14.18 -3.12 -19.53
CA ILE A 59 15.48 -2.90 -18.89
C ILE A 59 15.42 -1.73 -17.92
N GLY A 60 14.80 -0.64 -18.34
CA GLY A 60 14.60 0.56 -17.55
C GLY A 60 13.89 0.29 -16.24
N ALA A 61 12.71 -0.34 -16.31
CA ALA A 61 11.87 -0.64 -15.15
C ALA A 61 12.52 -1.65 -14.21
N PHE A 62 13.10 -2.75 -14.71
CA PHE A 62 13.74 -3.75 -13.86
C PHE A 62 14.93 -3.18 -13.10
N ASN A 63 15.83 -2.46 -13.79
CA ASN A 63 17.01 -1.88 -13.15
C ASN A 63 16.63 -0.82 -12.11
N LEU A 64 15.61 -0.01 -12.40
CA LEU A 64 15.14 1.00 -11.48
C LEU A 64 14.45 0.41 -10.25
N MET A 65 13.53 -0.54 -10.44
CA MET A 65 12.84 -1.23 -9.34
C MET A 65 13.82 -1.97 -8.43
N LEU A 66 14.77 -2.71 -9.00
CA LEU A 66 15.81 -3.40 -8.21
C LEU A 66 16.65 -2.41 -7.42
N SER A 67 16.99 -1.24 -8.00
CA SER A 67 17.77 -0.21 -7.30
C SER A 67 17.06 0.44 -6.11
N LEU A 68 15.73 0.30 -6.02
CA LEU A 68 14.95 0.83 -4.90
C LEU A 68 14.85 -0.15 -3.72
N LEU A 69 15.26 -1.42 -3.93
CA LEU A 69 15.20 -2.43 -2.88
C LEU A 69 16.25 -2.16 -1.80
N PRO A 70 15.93 -2.42 -0.51
CA PRO A 70 16.91 -2.38 0.56
C PRO A 70 18.11 -3.28 0.25
N SER A 71 19.32 -2.84 0.61
CA SER A 71 20.60 -3.52 0.33
C SER A 71 20.70 -4.95 0.91
N ARG A 72 19.82 -5.34 1.83
CA ARG A 72 19.70 -6.74 2.31
C ARG A 72 18.93 -7.62 1.33
N ILE A 73 17.89 -7.09 0.70
CA ILE A 73 17.08 -7.81 -0.30
C ILE A 73 17.83 -7.85 -1.63
N LEU A 74 18.49 -6.75 -2.00
CA LEU A 74 19.31 -6.68 -3.21
C LEU A 74 20.40 -7.77 -3.20
N ARG A 75 21.14 -7.94 -2.09
CA ARG A 75 22.16 -8.98 -1.95
C ARG A 75 21.64 -10.41 -2.14
N LEU A 76 20.42 -10.70 -1.67
CA LEU A 76 19.79 -12.00 -1.88
C LEU A 76 19.38 -12.22 -3.34
N LEU A 77 18.96 -11.16 -4.03
CA LEU A 77 18.56 -11.21 -5.43
C LEU A 77 19.77 -11.26 -6.38
N GLU A 78 20.87 -10.58 -6.03
CA GLU A 78 22.16 -10.64 -6.75
C GLU A 78 22.71 -12.06 -6.79
N PHE A 79 22.63 -12.79 -5.68
CA PHE A 79 22.99 -14.21 -5.61
C PHE A 79 22.20 -15.08 -6.61
N ILE A 80 20.97 -14.67 -6.95
CA ILE A 80 20.07 -15.40 -7.86
C ILE A 80 20.17 -14.87 -9.31
N GLY A 81 20.98 -13.84 -9.58
CA GLY A 81 21.26 -13.28 -10.90
C GLY A 81 20.61 -11.92 -11.22
N PHE A 82 19.99 -11.28 -10.23
CA PHE A 82 19.43 -9.93 -10.38
C PHE A 82 20.40 -8.87 -9.87
N SER A 83 20.91 -8.04 -10.76
CA SER A 83 21.58 -6.79 -10.41
C SER A 83 20.76 -5.61 -10.91
N GLY A 84 20.65 -4.56 -10.09
CA GLY A 84 19.94 -3.33 -10.43
C GLY A 84 20.91 -2.16 -10.57
N ASN A 85 20.94 -1.51 -11.74
CA ASN A 85 21.70 -0.29 -11.96
C ASN A 85 20.76 0.90 -12.18
N ARG A 86 20.63 1.75 -11.17
CA ARG A 86 19.74 2.92 -11.20
C ARG A 86 19.99 3.85 -12.39
N ASN A 87 21.25 4.15 -12.68
CA ASN A 87 21.61 5.10 -13.73
C ASN A 87 21.24 4.54 -15.11
N LEU A 88 21.51 3.26 -15.33
CA LEU A 88 21.07 2.55 -16.53
C LEU A 88 19.54 2.52 -16.63
N GLY A 89 18.85 2.24 -15.51
CA GLY A 89 17.40 2.23 -15.44
C GLY A 89 16.79 3.57 -15.86
N LEU A 90 17.30 4.67 -15.31
CA LEU A 90 16.86 6.03 -15.65
C LEU A 90 17.17 6.41 -17.10
N LEU A 91 18.35 6.06 -17.59
CA LEU A 91 18.75 6.33 -18.98
C LEU A 91 17.80 5.64 -19.96
N GLN A 92 17.59 4.33 -19.80
CA GLN A 92 16.76 3.53 -20.69
C GLN A 92 15.30 3.99 -20.69
N LEU A 93 14.75 4.34 -19.52
CA LEU A 93 13.39 4.88 -19.46
C LEU A 93 13.28 6.27 -20.09
N ARG A 94 14.28 7.14 -19.94
CA ARG A 94 14.27 8.47 -20.59
C ARG A 94 14.32 8.35 -22.10
N GLU A 95 15.21 7.53 -22.62
CA GLU A 95 15.29 7.25 -24.05
C GLU A 95 14.03 6.56 -24.58
N GLY A 96 13.41 5.69 -23.78
CA GLY A 96 12.16 5.04 -24.13
C GLY A 96 10.99 6.02 -24.14
N ALA A 97 10.98 6.98 -23.20
CA ALA A 97 9.98 8.03 -23.10
C ALA A 97 10.08 9.08 -24.22
N SER A 98 11.28 9.37 -24.72
CA SER A 98 11.48 10.26 -25.88
C SER A 98 11.15 9.60 -27.22
N GLY A 99 10.91 8.28 -27.24
CA GLY A 99 10.56 7.55 -28.45
C GLY A 99 9.08 7.69 -28.82
N SER A 100 8.73 7.30 -30.05
CA SER A 100 7.35 7.27 -30.56
C SER A 100 6.64 5.92 -30.35
N SER A 101 7.26 4.98 -29.63
CA SER A 101 6.65 3.67 -29.38
C SER A 101 5.41 3.78 -28.50
N LEU A 102 4.49 2.83 -28.61
CA LEU A 102 3.32 2.72 -27.73
C LEU A 102 3.71 2.60 -26.24
N ARG A 103 4.97 2.19 -25.98
CA ARG A 103 5.51 1.97 -24.64
C ARG A 103 6.20 3.20 -24.05
N ALA A 104 6.37 4.26 -24.83
CA ALA A 104 6.95 5.52 -24.34
C ALA A 104 6.18 6.06 -23.14
N ILE A 105 4.85 5.94 -23.17
CA ILE A 105 3.98 6.35 -22.07
C ILE A 105 4.22 5.54 -20.78
N LEU A 106 4.51 4.25 -20.90
CA LEU A 106 4.84 3.38 -19.76
C LEU A 106 6.22 3.73 -19.19
N CYS A 107 7.15 4.16 -20.05
CA CYS A 107 8.45 4.68 -19.60
C CYS A 107 8.28 5.98 -18.80
N VAL A 108 7.44 6.90 -19.28
CA VAL A 108 7.07 8.13 -18.56
C VAL A 108 6.42 7.80 -17.21
N LEU A 109 5.48 6.86 -17.18
CA LEU A 109 4.83 6.42 -15.93
C LEU A 109 5.84 5.81 -14.94
N THR A 110 6.77 4.99 -15.41
CA THR A 110 7.79 4.37 -14.54
C THR A 110 8.76 5.41 -13.98
N LEU A 111 9.15 6.40 -14.79
CA LEU A 111 9.92 7.56 -14.32
C LEU A 111 9.15 8.39 -13.30
N LEU A 112 7.86 8.63 -13.54
CA LEU A 112 6.97 9.32 -12.63
C LEU A 112 6.91 8.61 -11.27
N PHE A 113 6.67 7.30 -11.24
CA PHE A 113 6.67 6.52 -10.00
C PHE A 113 7.99 6.61 -9.24
N TYR A 114 9.11 6.53 -9.95
CA TYR A 114 10.42 6.64 -9.32
C TYR A 114 10.68 8.04 -8.75
N HIS A 115 10.49 9.08 -9.57
CA HIS A 115 10.68 10.45 -9.15
C HIS A 115 9.68 10.84 -8.06
N THR A 116 8.49 10.23 -8.02
CA THR A 116 7.52 10.34 -6.93
C THR A 116 8.04 9.72 -5.65
N TYR A 117 8.46 8.45 -5.68
CA TYR A 117 8.94 7.77 -4.47
C TYR A 117 10.11 8.56 -3.83
N VAL A 118 11.00 9.08 -4.67
CA VAL A 118 12.11 9.94 -4.26
C VAL A 118 11.62 11.34 -3.83
N SER A 119 10.70 11.97 -4.55
CA SER A 119 10.22 13.33 -4.25
C SER A 119 9.21 13.38 -3.11
N LEU A 120 8.55 12.29 -2.75
CA LEU A 120 7.67 12.18 -1.60
C LEU A 120 8.51 12.16 -0.31
N ILE A 121 9.65 11.48 -0.38
CA ILE A 121 10.69 11.54 0.66
C ILE A 121 11.28 12.96 0.73
N LEU A 122 11.49 13.64 -0.41
CA LEU A 122 12.13 14.97 -0.49
C LEU A 122 11.17 16.18 -0.53
N GLY A 123 9.86 15.98 -0.37
CA GLY A 123 8.85 17.06 -0.37
C GLY A 123 8.50 17.74 -1.70
N LYS A 124 8.89 17.20 -2.86
CA LYS A 124 8.67 17.78 -4.22
C LYS A 124 7.66 17.03 -5.10
N ALA A 125 6.99 15.99 -4.59
CA ALA A 125 6.20 15.08 -5.43
C ALA A 125 4.94 15.72 -6.04
N GLN A 126 4.29 16.64 -5.35
CA GLN A 126 2.99 17.17 -5.75
C GLN A 126 3.05 17.97 -7.07
N ASP A 127 4.09 18.78 -7.25
CA ASP A 127 4.22 19.61 -8.45
C ASP A 127 4.47 18.77 -9.69
N THR A 128 5.27 17.71 -9.57
CA THR A 128 5.51 16.74 -10.65
C THR A 128 4.21 16.08 -11.10
N PHE A 129 3.35 15.67 -10.16
CA PHE A 129 2.05 15.07 -10.53
C PHE A 129 1.11 16.05 -11.21
N ARG A 130 1.04 17.29 -10.72
CA ARG A 130 0.22 18.33 -11.36
C ARG A 130 0.70 18.61 -12.78
N GLN A 131 2.02 18.69 -13.00
CA GLN A 131 2.61 18.83 -14.33
C GLN A 131 2.27 17.65 -15.23
N CYS A 132 2.31 16.41 -14.71
CA CYS A 132 1.95 15.24 -15.51
C CYS A 132 0.46 15.17 -15.85
N ILE A 133 -0.43 15.64 -14.98
CA ILE A 133 -1.85 15.80 -15.28
C ILE A 133 -2.03 16.79 -16.44
N VAL A 134 -1.34 17.94 -16.39
CA VAL A 134 -1.40 18.96 -17.44
C VAL A 134 -0.82 18.45 -18.77
N ALA A 135 0.30 17.73 -18.73
CA ALA A 135 1.02 17.26 -19.91
C ALA A 135 0.29 16.12 -20.64
N GLN A 136 -0.58 15.37 -19.97
CA GLN A 136 -1.27 14.22 -20.55
C GLN A 136 -2.76 14.53 -20.69
N GLN A 137 -3.28 14.77 -21.90
CA GLN A 137 -4.70 15.09 -22.10
C GLN A 137 -5.52 13.92 -22.66
N GLU A 138 -4.88 12.87 -23.17
CA GLU A 138 -5.53 11.76 -23.86
C GLU A 138 -5.81 10.56 -22.94
N TRP A 139 -4.93 10.30 -21.97
CA TRP A 139 -4.99 9.10 -21.13
C TRP A 139 -5.43 9.39 -19.69
N LYS A 140 -6.76 9.38 -19.47
CA LYS A 140 -7.37 9.62 -18.15
C LYS A 140 -6.90 8.68 -17.05
N GLN A 141 -6.46 7.46 -17.39
CA GLN A 141 -5.92 6.49 -16.43
C GLN A 141 -4.64 7.01 -15.75
N ILE A 142 -3.86 7.84 -16.45
CA ILE A 142 -2.66 8.48 -15.89
C ILE A 142 -3.05 9.54 -14.88
N HIS A 143 -4.13 10.30 -15.16
CA HIS A 143 -4.71 11.21 -14.18
C HIS A 143 -5.15 10.47 -12.93
N HIS A 144 -5.81 9.33 -13.06
CA HIS A 144 -6.26 8.55 -11.89
C HIS A 144 -5.10 8.08 -11.03
N LEU A 145 -3.98 7.68 -11.65
CA LEU A 145 -2.78 7.37 -10.90
C LEU A 145 -2.23 8.61 -10.18
N CYS A 146 -2.16 9.76 -10.85
CA CYS A 146 -1.72 11.01 -10.23
C CYS A 146 -2.65 11.43 -9.09
N TYR A 147 -3.96 11.29 -9.25
CA TYR A 147 -4.96 11.58 -8.22
C TYR A 147 -4.77 10.68 -7.01
N TRP A 148 -4.49 9.38 -7.21
CA TRP A 148 -4.19 8.45 -6.12
C TRP A 148 -3.00 8.90 -5.29
N GLU A 149 -1.91 9.28 -5.95
CA GLU A 149 -0.70 9.71 -5.28
C GLU A 149 -0.84 11.08 -4.61
N LEU A 150 -1.54 12.03 -5.26
CA LEU A 150 -1.84 13.34 -4.68
C LEU A 150 -2.77 13.24 -3.47
N MET A 151 -3.79 12.36 -3.53
CA MET A 151 -4.68 12.06 -2.41
C MET A 151 -3.88 11.59 -1.19
N TRP A 152 -2.98 10.63 -1.36
CA TRP A 152 -2.14 10.13 -0.27
C TRP A 152 -1.12 11.15 0.20
N SER A 153 -0.48 11.89 -0.72
CA SER A 153 0.47 12.95 -0.38
C SER A 153 -0.17 14.01 0.54
N HIS A 154 -1.38 14.46 0.21
CA HIS A 154 -2.13 15.39 1.05
C HIS A 154 -2.61 14.74 2.35
N SER A 155 -3.02 13.46 2.33
CA SER A 155 -3.40 12.72 3.54
C SER A 155 -2.25 12.58 4.54
N PHE A 156 -1.01 12.36 4.07
CA PHE A 156 0.19 12.34 4.92
C PHE A 156 0.47 13.68 5.57
N GLN A 157 0.13 14.78 4.89
CA GLN A 157 0.24 16.14 5.39
C GLN A 157 -0.99 16.60 6.20
N GLN A 158 -2.00 15.73 6.35
CA GLN A 158 -3.30 16.05 6.95
C GLN A 158 -4.04 17.22 6.30
N ASP A 159 -3.74 17.51 5.02
CA ASP A 159 -4.54 18.41 4.19
C ASP A 159 -5.76 17.64 3.66
N TRP A 160 -6.70 17.35 4.55
CA TRP A 160 -7.83 16.48 4.29
C TRP A 160 -8.76 17.01 3.18
N LEU A 161 -8.86 18.32 3.01
CA LEU A 161 -9.71 18.92 1.99
C LEU A 161 -9.12 18.73 0.58
N LYS A 162 -7.81 18.92 0.41
CA LYS A 162 -7.15 18.58 -0.87
C LYS A 162 -7.11 17.08 -1.10
N ALA A 163 -6.90 16.27 -0.06
CA ALA A 163 -6.99 14.81 -0.18
C ALA A 163 -8.39 14.37 -0.65
N TYR A 164 -9.44 14.97 -0.08
CA TYR A 164 -10.83 14.75 -0.47
C TYR A 164 -11.06 15.09 -1.94
N HIS A 165 -10.56 16.23 -2.42
CA HIS A 165 -10.70 16.62 -3.83
C HIS A 165 -10.23 15.52 -4.79
N TYR A 166 -9.03 14.96 -4.58
CA TYR A 166 -8.52 13.88 -5.41
C TYR A 166 -9.26 12.55 -5.19
N ALA A 167 -9.70 12.26 -3.97
CA ALA A 167 -10.52 11.08 -3.68
C ALA A 167 -11.88 11.13 -4.41
N ASP A 168 -12.48 12.32 -4.51
CA ASP A 168 -13.72 12.56 -5.23
C ASP A 168 -13.54 12.40 -6.76
N LEU A 169 -12.47 12.95 -7.34
CA LEU A 169 -12.11 12.73 -8.74
C LEU A 169 -11.94 11.23 -9.06
N LEU A 170 -11.24 10.48 -8.20
CA LEU A 170 -11.12 9.03 -8.32
C LEU A 170 -12.48 8.33 -8.27
N CYS A 171 -13.35 8.70 -7.33
CA CYS A 171 -14.69 8.14 -7.19
C CYS A 171 -15.54 8.39 -8.43
N LYS A 172 -15.47 9.59 -9.02
CA LYS A 172 -16.25 9.96 -10.20
C LYS A 172 -15.73 9.26 -11.46
N GLU A 173 -14.42 9.27 -11.67
CA GLU A 173 -13.85 8.91 -12.96
C GLU A 173 -13.33 7.47 -13.07
N SER A 174 -12.73 6.92 -12.02
CA SER A 174 -12.05 5.61 -12.10
C SER A 174 -13.01 4.44 -11.86
N LYS A 175 -12.92 3.38 -12.67
CA LYS A 175 -13.71 2.14 -12.53
C LYS A 175 -12.94 0.99 -11.88
N TRP A 176 -11.68 1.21 -11.48
CA TRP A 176 -10.77 0.11 -11.11
C TRP A 176 -11.10 -0.57 -9.78
N SER A 177 -11.55 0.18 -8.77
CA SER A 177 -12.03 -0.37 -7.50
C SER A 177 -13.03 0.59 -6.83
N LYS A 178 -14.26 0.64 -7.35
CA LYS A 178 -15.29 1.59 -6.90
C LYS A 178 -15.57 1.49 -5.40
N ALA A 179 -15.65 0.29 -4.84
CA ALA A 179 -15.88 0.10 -3.40
C ALA A 179 -14.73 0.69 -2.57
N THR A 180 -13.47 0.49 -2.97
CA THR A 180 -12.32 1.07 -2.28
C THR A 180 -12.30 2.58 -2.39
N TYR A 181 -12.55 3.17 -3.56
CA TYR A 181 -12.56 4.62 -3.71
C TYR A 181 -13.64 5.29 -2.87
N VAL A 182 -14.87 4.76 -2.87
CA VAL A 182 -15.96 5.32 -2.05
C VAL A 182 -15.66 5.19 -0.56
N PHE A 183 -15.12 4.06 -0.12
CA PHE A 183 -14.67 3.89 1.27
C PHE A 183 -13.58 4.89 1.64
N GLN A 184 -12.59 5.07 0.77
CA GLN A 184 -11.47 6.00 0.95
C GLN A 184 -11.95 7.45 1.03
N LYS A 185 -12.87 7.87 0.14
CA LYS A 185 -13.52 9.18 0.18
C LYS A 185 -14.24 9.41 1.51
N ALA A 186 -15.05 8.46 1.95
CA ALA A 186 -15.76 8.53 3.24
C ALA A 186 -14.78 8.57 4.44
N ALA A 187 -13.70 7.79 4.38
CA ALA A 187 -12.65 7.77 5.39
C ALA A 187 -11.92 9.11 5.50
N ILE A 188 -11.58 9.74 4.37
CA ILE A 188 -10.94 11.07 4.34
C ILE A 188 -11.90 12.15 4.85
N LEU A 189 -13.17 12.12 4.41
CA LEU A 189 -14.19 13.06 4.91
C LEU A 189 -14.39 12.95 6.43
N SER A 190 -14.27 11.75 6.99
CA SER A 190 -14.38 11.52 8.44
C SER A 190 -13.23 12.14 9.26
N MET A 191 -12.17 12.63 8.60
CA MET A 191 -11.07 13.35 9.24
C MET A 191 -11.27 14.87 9.25
N LEU A 192 -12.26 15.38 8.50
CA LEU A 192 -12.55 16.81 8.43
C LEU A 192 -13.47 17.25 9.59
N PRO A 193 -13.38 18.52 10.02
CA PRO A 193 -14.39 19.14 10.88
C PRO A 193 -15.78 19.10 10.22
N GLU A 194 -16.84 19.03 11.02
CA GLU A 194 -18.21 18.92 10.51
C GLU A 194 -18.61 20.08 9.59
N GLU A 195 -18.16 21.30 9.87
CA GLU A 195 -18.36 22.49 9.04
C GLU A 195 -17.76 22.31 7.64
N ALA A 196 -16.55 21.75 7.56
CA ALA A 196 -15.88 21.50 6.30
C ALA A 196 -16.60 20.39 5.51
N VAL A 197 -17.05 19.33 6.17
CA VAL A 197 -17.86 18.28 5.53
C VAL A 197 -19.15 18.86 4.95
N ARG A 198 -19.87 19.71 5.68
CA ARG A 198 -21.09 20.37 5.18
C ARG A 198 -20.83 21.17 3.89
N SER A 199 -19.69 21.85 3.79
CA SER A 199 -19.32 22.62 2.58
C SER A 199 -19.13 21.76 1.33
N THR A 200 -18.84 20.46 1.50
CA THR A 200 -18.69 19.51 0.38
C THR A 200 -20.02 19.00 -0.17
N GLY A 201 -21.11 19.11 0.58
CA GLY A 201 -22.41 18.53 0.23
C GLY A 201 -22.48 17.00 0.35
N GLU A 202 -21.46 16.35 0.90
CA GLU A 202 -21.40 14.89 1.02
C GLU A 202 -22.04 14.38 2.32
N ASP A 203 -22.65 13.20 2.25
CA ASP A 203 -23.11 12.43 3.41
C ASP A 203 -22.19 11.23 3.65
N ILE A 204 -21.34 11.35 4.69
CA ILE A 204 -20.38 10.30 5.09
C ILE A 204 -21.08 8.97 5.36
N VAL A 205 -22.24 8.98 6.01
CA VAL A 205 -22.98 7.76 6.37
C VAL A 205 -23.53 7.11 5.10
N ALA A 206 -24.10 7.90 4.20
CA ALA A 206 -24.57 7.41 2.90
C ALA A 206 -23.43 6.82 2.07
N LEU A 207 -22.24 7.44 2.07
CA LEU A 207 -21.07 6.91 1.36
C LEU A 207 -20.66 5.55 1.91
N PHE A 208 -20.54 5.38 3.24
CA PHE A 208 -20.21 4.08 3.81
C PHE A 208 -21.26 3.00 3.50
N ARG A 209 -22.56 3.35 3.52
CA ARG A 209 -23.64 2.41 3.19
C ARG A 209 -23.59 1.90 1.75
N GLN A 210 -23.08 2.69 0.81
CA GLN A 210 -22.96 2.30 -0.60
C GLN A 210 -21.85 1.28 -0.86
N VAL A 211 -20.82 1.19 0.00
CA VAL A 211 -19.61 0.39 -0.24
C VAL A 211 -19.91 -1.08 -0.52
N GLU A 212 -20.87 -1.69 0.16
CA GLU A 212 -21.21 -3.11 -0.02
C GLU A 212 -21.78 -3.41 -1.43
N GLY A 213 -22.60 -2.51 -1.95
CA GLY A 213 -23.21 -2.63 -3.28
C GLY A 213 -22.21 -2.42 -4.44
N LEU A 214 -21.05 -1.82 -4.17
CA LEU A 214 -20.03 -1.50 -5.19
C LEU A 214 -18.94 -2.58 -5.33
N LYS A 215 -18.98 -3.63 -4.51
CA LYS A 215 -17.95 -4.67 -4.48
C LYS A 215 -17.93 -5.48 -5.79
N GLN A 216 -16.75 -5.58 -6.40
CA GLN A 216 -16.52 -6.31 -7.62
C GLN A 216 -15.93 -7.71 -7.37
N ARG A 217 -16.03 -8.58 -8.37
CA ARG A 217 -15.36 -9.88 -8.41
C ARG A 217 -14.55 -9.99 -9.69
N ILE A 218 -13.30 -10.41 -9.57
CA ILE A 218 -12.41 -10.68 -10.70
C ILE A 218 -12.15 -12.18 -10.71
N ALA A 219 -12.46 -12.84 -11.82
CA ALA A 219 -12.36 -14.31 -11.95
C ALA A 219 -13.04 -15.06 -10.79
N GLY A 220 -14.24 -14.62 -10.39
CA GLY A 220 -15.02 -15.21 -9.30
C GLY A 220 -14.53 -14.87 -7.87
N LYS A 221 -13.34 -14.30 -7.71
CA LYS A 221 -12.77 -13.91 -6.40
C LYS A 221 -13.01 -12.42 -6.13
N SER A 222 -13.45 -12.07 -4.92
CA SER A 222 -13.53 -10.64 -4.53
C SER A 222 -12.14 -10.10 -4.17
N ILE A 223 -11.90 -8.84 -4.50
CA ILE A 223 -10.64 -8.14 -4.25
C ILE A 223 -10.44 -8.00 -2.72
N PRO A 224 -9.26 -8.37 -2.16
CA PRO A 224 -9.04 -8.35 -0.72
C PRO A 224 -9.29 -6.99 -0.05
N THR A 225 -8.89 -5.90 -0.70
CA THR A 225 -9.07 -4.52 -0.20
C THR A 225 -10.53 -4.09 -0.19
N GLU A 226 -11.32 -4.52 -1.17
CA GLU A 226 -12.78 -4.30 -1.17
C GLU A 226 -13.46 -5.13 -0.07
N LYS A 227 -13.02 -6.37 0.17
CA LYS A 227 -13.53 -7.15 1.31
C LYS A 227 -13.26 -6.45 2.64
N PHE A 228 -12.07 -5.84 2.80
CA PHE A 228 -11.75 -5.04 3.97
C PHE A 228 -12.70 -3.84 4.10
N ALA A 229 -12.84 -3.04 3.04
CA ALA A 229 -13.72 -1.87 3.01
C ALA A 229 -15.18 -2.22 3.36
N VAL A 230 -15.73 -3.29 2.76
CA VAL A 230 -17.09 -3.76 3.06
C VAL A 230 -17.24 -4.21 4.51
N ARG A 231 -16.27 -4.94 5.06
CA ARG A 231 -16.34 -5.37 6.48
C ARG A 231 -16.37 -4.17 7.42
N LYS A 232 -15.57 -3.14 7.14
CA LYS A 232 -15.52 -1.90 7.93
C LYS A 232 -16.81 -1.09 7.79
N SER A 233 -17.37 -1.00 6.59
CA SER A 233 -18.57 -0.20 6.33
C SER A 233 -19.85 -0.77 6.96
N ARG A 234 -19.88 -2.06 7.32
CA ARG A 234 -21.02 -2.69 8.03
C ARG A 234 -21.42 -2.01 9.33
N ARG A 235 -20.51 -1.25 9.95
CA ARG A 235 -20.79 -0.43 11.14
C ARG A 235 -21.82 0.68 10.88
N TYR A 236 -22.09 1.00 9.62
CA TYR A 236 -23.06 2.00 9.17
C TYR A 236 -24.36 1.38 8.60
N SER A 237 -24.46 0.06 8.54
CA SER A 237 -25.59 -0.65 7.92
C SER A 237 -26.87 -0.67 8.77
N THR A 238 -26.77 -0.53 10.10
CA THR A 238 -27.94 -0.53 11.01
C THR A 238 -28.64 0.85 11.02
N SER A 239 -29.97 0.87 11.09
CA SER A 239 -30.77 2.10 11.06
C SER A 239 -30.83 2.84 12.40
N SER A 240 -30.95 4.17 12.30
CA SER A 240 -30.87 5.26 13.29
C SER A 240 -29.46 5.71 13.72
N ASN A 241 -28.67 4.92 14.45
CA ASN A 241 -27.37 5.35 14.99
C ASN A 241 -26.17 4.52 14.47
N PRO A 242 -25.40 5.01 13.49
CA PRO A 242 -24.23 4.31 12.99
C PRO A 242 -23.05 4.35 13.98
N VAL A 243 -22.29 3.26 14.06
CA VAL A 243 -21.10 3.19 14.91
C VAL A 243 -19.89 3.74 14.15
N LYS A 244 -19.64 5.06 14.24
CA LYS A 244 -18.58 5.77 13.50
C LYS A 244 -17.21 5.12 13.65
N LEU A 245 -16.44 5.06 12.57
CA LEU A 245 -15.05 4.57 12.58
C LEU A 245 -14.13 5.60 13.25
N VAL A 246 -13.12 5.11 13.97
CA VAL A 246 -12.09 5.95 14.59
C VAL A 246 -10.91 6.04 13.65
N LEU A 247 -10.54 7.27 13.26
CA LEU A 247 -9.41 7.56 12.38
C LEU A 247 -9.34 6.69 11.10
N PRO A 248 -10.43 6.52 10.34
CA PRO A 248 -10.48 5.58 9.22
C PRO A 248 -9.46 5.88 8.12
N ALA A 249 -9.05 7.13 7.91
CA ALA A 249 -8.00 7.46 6.94
C ALA A 249 -6.61 6.97 7.39
N LEU A 250 -6.30 7.04 8.69
CA LEU A 250 -5.04 6.54 9.27
C LEU A 250 -5.02 5.01 9.28
N GLU A 251 -6.16 4.38 9.53
CA GLU A 251 -6.33 2.92 9.38
C GLU A 251 -6.03 2.48 7.94
N MET A 252 -6.55 3.21 6.94
CA MET A 252 -6.21 2.96 5.54
C MET A 252 -4.73 3.24 5.25
N MET A 253 -4.16 4.30 5.82
CA MET A 253 -2.74 4.61 5.71
C MET A 253 -1.88 3.43 6.14
N TYR A 254 -2.25 2.79 7.26
CA TYR A 254 -1.59 1.57 7.73
C TYR A 254 -1.75 0.39 6.77
N VAL A 255 -2.98 0.14 6.29
CA VAL A 255 -3.26 -0.92 5.30
C VAL A 255 -2.39 -0.76 4.06
N TRP A 256 -2.18 0.47 3.58
CA TRP A 256 -1.38 0.80 2.41
C TRP A 256 0.11 1.02 2.71
N ASN A 257 0.58 0.69 3.91
CA ASN A 257 1.99 0.83 4.31
C ASN A 257 2.51 2.29 4.33
N GLY A 258 1.60 3.27 4.42
CA GLY A 258 1.92 4.69 4.42
C GLY A 258 2.80 5.13 5.59
N PHE A 259 2.72 4.46 6.75
CA PHE A 259 3.58 4.74 7.91
C PHE A 259 5.08 4.55 7.63
N THR A 260 5.45 3.69 6.69
CA THR A 260 6.86 3.53 6.28
C THR A 260 7.40 4.73 5.49
N ILE A 261 6.50 5.53 4.92
CA ILE A 261 6.82 6.75 4.18
C ILE A 261 6.90 7.91 5.17
N VAL A 262 5.84 8.12 5.97
CA VAL A 262 5.81 9.23 6.94
C VAL A 262 6.82 9.09 8.06
N GLY A 263 7.18 7.86 8.47
CA GLY A 263 8.17 7.62 9.52
C GLY A 263 9.59 8.14 9.20
N ARG A 264 9.86 8.53 7.95
CA ARG A 264 11.11 9.20 7.56
C ARG A 264 11.08 10.72 7.75
N ARG A 265 9.92 11.27 8.11
CA ARG A 265 9.66 12.70 8.31
C ARG A 265 9.06 12.90 9.69
N SER A 266 9.89 13.39 10.61
CA SER A 266 9.50 13.61 12.01
C SER A 266 8.31 14.57 12.12
N ASP A 267 8.29 15.62 11.32
CA ASP A 267 7.23 16.63 11.31
C ASP A 267 5.85 16.04 10.96
N LEU A 268 5.80 15.15 9.94
CA LEU A 268 4.55 14.45 9.58
C LEU A 268 4.15 13.42 10.62
N THR A 269 5.13 12.71 11.19
CA THR A 269 4.91 11.67 12.19
C THR A 269 4.36 12.26 13.49
N GLU A 270 4.93 13.37 13.95
CA GLU A 270 4.50 14.09 15.16
C GLU A 270 3.06 14.61 15.02
N SER A 271 2.74 15.23 13.89
CA SER A 271 1.37 15.67 13.61
C SER A 271 0.36 14.50 13.63
N LEU A 272 0.74 13.33 13.11
CA LEU A 272 -0.12 12.14 13.15
C LEU A 272 -0.28 11.60 14.56
N LEU A 273 0.77 11.65 15.38
CA LEU A 273 0.71 11.25 16.78
C LEU A 273 -0.28 12.12 17.57
N VAL A 274 -0.22 13.44 17.42
CA VAL A 274 -1.18 14.38 18.04
C VAL A 274 -2.62 14.03 17.68
N THR A 275 -2.87 13.65 16.42
CA THR A 275 -4.20 13.24 15.95
C THR A 275 -4.66 11.94 16.63
N ILE A 276 -3.75 10.98 16.80
CA ILE A 276 -4.03 9.71 17.48
C ILE A 276 -4.32 9.92 18.97
N GLU A 277 -3.48 10.70 19.65
CA GLU A 277 -3.64 11.02 21.09
C GLU A 277 -4.96 11.75 21.37
N LYS A 278 -5.36 12.67 20.48
CA LYS A 278 -6.66 13.34 20.57
C LYS A 278 -7.81 12.33 20.44
N ALA A 279 -7.78 11.46 19.44
CA ALA A 279 -8.82 10.46 19.25
C ALA A 279 -8.88 9.44 20.39
N GLU A 280 -7.73 9.10 20.97
CA GLU A 280 -7.68 8.27 22.18
C GLU A 280 -8.37 8.96 23.35
N THR A 281 -8.05 10.25 23.58
CA THR A 281 -8.67 11.07 24.63
C THR A 281 -10.19 11.14 24.46
N ASP A 282 -10.67 11.41 23.24
CA ASP A 282 -12.10 11.47 22.93
C ASP A 282 -12.79 10.12 23.23
N LEU A 283 -12.17 9.00 22.85
CA LEU A 283 -12.67 7.66 23.14
C LEU A 283 -12.68 7.32 24.64
N GLN A 284 -11.71 7.82 25.40
CA GLN A 284 -11.69 7.66 26.86
C GLN A 284 -12.84 8.46 27.49
N ASN A 285 -13.07 9.69 27.03
CA ASN A 285 -14.16 10.56 27.52
C ASN A 285 -15.55 10.00 27.19
N GLU A 286 -15.75 9.46 25.99
CA GLU A 286 -17.01 8.83 25.58
C GLU A 286 -17.35 7.59 26.45
N LYS A 287 -16.32 6.85 26.91
CA LYS A 287 -16.50 5.73 27.86
C LYS A 287 -16.88 6.22 29.26
N THR A 288 -16.40 7.37 29.69
CA THR A 288 -16.72 7.97 31.00
C THR A 288 -18.15 8.51 31.04
N LEU A 289 -18.72 8.88 29.89
CA LEU A 289 -20.10 9.39 29.74
C LEU A 289 -21.18 8.29 29.70
N LEU A 290 -20.80 7.00 29.67
CA LEU A 290 -21.72 5.88 29.84
C LEU A 290 -21.87 5.56 31.34
N PRO A 291 -23.01 5.91 31.99
CA PRO A 291 -23.15 5.72 33.43
C PRO A 291 -23.32 4.23 33.75
N GLY A 292 -22.42 3.67 34.57
CA GLY A 292 -22.62 2.32 35.14
C GLY A 292 -21.38 1.48 35.46
N LEU A 293 -20.15 1.95 35.24
CA LEU A 293 -18.94 1.21 35.64
C LEU A 293 -18.08 2.04 36.60
N PRO A 294 -17.73 1.52 37.80
CA PRO A 294 -16.94 2.26 38.77
C PRO A 294 -15.53 2.53 38.25
N VAL A 295 -15.09 3.78 38.45
CA VAL A 295 -13.79 4.34 38.03
C VAL A 295 -12.59 3.57 38.65
N ASN A 296 -12.78 2.76 39.70
CA ASN A 296 -11.72 2.04 40.41
C ASN A 296 -11.86 0.50 40.41
N HIS A 297 -12.40 -0.12 39.36
CA HIS A 297 -12.43 -1.59 39.25
C HIS A 297 -11.06 -2.15 38.81
N PRO A 298 -10.57 -3.31 39.28
CA PRO A 298 -9.30 -3.93 38.85
C PRO A 298 -9.17 -4.29 37.35
N LEU A 299 -10.12 -3.85 36.51
CA LEU A 299 -10.17 -4.04 35.06
C LEU A 299 -9.35 -3.00 34.28
N TRP A 300 -8.84 -1.95 34.93
CA TRP A 300 -8.25 -0.79 34.26
C TRP A 300 -6.71 -0.85 34.09
N GLY A 301 -6.05 -1.90 34.58
CA GLY A 301 -4.62 -2.17 34.38
C GLY A 301 -4.30 -3.24 33.32
N LYS A 302 -5.33 -3.88 32.74
CA LYS A 302 -5.20 -4.82 31.62
C LYS A 302 -6.11 -4.32 30.51
N GLY A 303 -5.56 -4.09 29.31
CA GLY A 303 -6.31 -3.67 28.13
C GLY A 303 -7.58 -4.51 27.90
N PRO A 304 -8.55 -4.02 27.10
CA PRO A 304 -9.85 -4.66 26.93
C PRO A 304 -9.67 -6.15 26.62
N SER A 305 -10.23 -7.02 27.48
CA SER A 305 -10.19 -8.47 27.27
C SER A 305 -10.67 -8.80 25.85
N GLU A 306 -9.87 -9.53 25.09
CA GLU A 306 -10.12 -9.89 23.69
C GLU A 306 -11.55 -10.42 23.46
N LYS A 307 -12.12 -11.11 24.46
CA LYS A 307 -13.48 -11.67 24.46
C LYS A 307 -14.60 -10.62 24.38
N ARG A 308 -14.32 -9.34 24.62
CA ARG A 308 -15.30 -8.24 24.58
C ARG A 308 -15.30 -7.48 23.26
N LEU A 309 -14.38 -7.79 22.35
CA LEU A 309 -14.27 -7.09 21.07
C LEU A 309 -15.39 -7.57 20.13
N LYS A 310 -16.28 -6.66 19.68
CA LYS A 310 -17.38 -6.99 18.76
C LYS A 310 -17.02 -6.81 17.28
N TYR A 311 -16.11 -5.89 16.98
CA TYR A 311 -15.65 -5.56 15.62
C TYR A 311 -14.12 -5.66 15.53
N ASP A 312 -13.55 -5.52 14.33
CA ASP A 312 -12.12 -5.23 14.15
C ASP A 312 -11.14 -6.22 14.82
N HIS A 313 -11.48 -7.51 14.87
CA HIS A 313 -10.64 -8.56 15.50
C HIS A 313 -9.25 -8.68 14.89
N TYR A 314 -9.08 -8.19 13.66
CA TYR A 314 -7.79 -8.13 12.99
C TYR A 314 -6.80 -7.19 13.71
N LEU A 315 -7.26 -6.23 14.51
CA LEU A 315 -6.36 -5.34 15.26
C LEU A 315 -5.49 -6.12 16.25
N LEU A 316 -6.00 -7.19 16.88
CA LEU A 316 -5.25 -7.96 17.88
C LEU A 316 -3.95 -8.59 17.33
N PRO A 317 -3.98 -9.40 16.25
CA PRO A 317 -2.76 -9.96 15.69
C PRO A 317 -1.84 -8.88 15.11
N PHE A 318 -2.39 -7.82 14.50
CA PHE A 318 -1.58 -6.72 13.98
C PHE A 318 -0.87 -5.94 15.09
N THR A 319 -1.52 -5.69 16.24
CA THR A 319 -0.89 -5.05 17.41
C THR A 319 0.22 -5.91 17.99
N HIS A 320 0.01 -7.23 18.11
CA HIS A 320 1.07 -8.15 18.55
C HIS A 320 2.28 -8.10 17.61
N TYR A 321 2.02 -8.08 16.29
CA TYR A 321 3.09 -7.96 15.31
C TYR A 321 3.87 -6.64 15.43
N GLU A 322 3.18 -5.50 15.51
CA GLU A 322 3.84 -4.19 15.64
C GLU A 322 4.62 -4.07 16.96
N LEU A 323 4.07 -4.57 18.07
CA LEU A 323 4.80 -4.64 19.34
C LEU A 323 6.06 -5.50 19.23
N GLY A 324 5.99 -6.61 18.51
CA GLY A 324 7.17 -7.42 18.20
C GLY A 324 8.22 -6.70 17.35
N LEU A 325 7.80 -5.83 16.42
CA LEU A 325 8.73 -4.98 15.67
C LEU A 325 9.40 -3.93 16.56
N LEU A 326 8.67 -3.33 17.51
CA LEU A 326 9.25 -2.39 18.47
C LEU A 326 10.31 -3.04 19.36
N TYR A 327 10.04 -4.25 19.88
CA TYR A 327 11.04 -4.99 20.64
C TYR A 327 12.27 -5.35 19.81
N LYS A 328 12.07 -5.68 18.53
CA LYS A 328 13.18 -5.92 17.60
C LYS A 328 14.04 -4.68 17.41
N GLU A 329 13.44 -3.49 17.28
CA GLU A 329 14.17 -2.22 17.17
C GLU A 329 14.94 -1.88 18.45
N GLN A 330 14.38 -2.22 19.62
CA GLN A 330 15.05 -2.10 20.91
C GLN A 330 16.16 -3.15 21.13
N GLY A 331 16.31 -4.12 20.23
CA GLY A 331 17.29 -5.20 20.34
C GLY A 331 16.85 -6.40 21.18
N ASP A 332 15.64 -6.39 21.75
CA ASP A 332 15.06 -7.50 22.53
C ASP A 332 14.49 -8.56 21.58
N LYS A 333 15.38 -9.42 21.07
CA LYS A 333 15.03 -10.46 20.08
C LYS A 333 14.04 -11.48 20.62
N ASP A 334 14.14 -11.84 21.90
CA ASP A 334 13.30 -12.89 22.49
C ASP A 334 11.85 -12.42 22.61
N LYS A 335 11.62 -11.19 23.09
CA LYS A 335 10.27 -10.61 23.09
C LYS A 335 9.78 -10.39 21.67
N ALA A 336 10.64 -9.92 20.76
CA ALA A 336 10.26 -9.74 19.37
C ALA A 336 9.72 -11.04 18.73
N ILE A 337 10.46 -12.14 18.84
CA ILE A 337 10.05 -13.44 18.31
C ILE A 337 8.75 -13.89 18.97
N ARG A 338 8.66 -13.81 20.31
CA ARG A 338 7.47 -14.22 21.07
C ARG A 338 6.20 -13.49 20.60
N PHE A 339 6.25 -12.17 20.48
CA PHE A 339 5.08 -11.38 20.06
C PHE A 339 4.72 -11.63 18.58
N ILE A 340 5.72 -11.74 17.70
CA ILE A 340 5.51 -12.03 16.27
C ILE A 340 4.92 -13.44 16.07
N GLU A 341 5.37 -14.45 16.83
CA GLU A 341 4.81 -15.80 16.78
C GLU A 341 3.42 -15.87 17.41
N THR A 342 3.14 -15.09 18.46
CA THR A 342 1.80 -14.96 19.03
C THR A 342 0.82 -14.44 17.99
N ALA A 343 1.20 -13.41 17.22
CA ALA A 343 0.38 -12.89 16.12
C ALA A 343 0.07 -13.94 15.04
N LYS A 344 1.00 -14.88 14.80
CA LYS A 344 0.87 -15.94 13.80
C LYS A 344 -0.02 -17.10 14.27
N ASN A 345 0.18 -17.54 15.51
CA ASN A 345 -0.31 -18.85 15.96
C ASN A 345 -1.66 -18.76 16.70
N ASN A 346 -1.96 -17.62 17.32
CA ASN A 346 -3.10 -17.48 18.22
C ASN A 346 -4.35 -16.86 17.56
N TYR A 347 -4.24 -16.38 16.32
CA TYR A 347 -5.33 -15.71 15.61
C TYR A 347 -5.52 -16.30 14.22
N LYS A 348 -6.78 -16.45 13.78
CA LYS A 348 -7.15 -16.99 12.46
C LYS A 348 -8.40 -16.30 11.93
N ASP A 349 -8.64 -16.41 10.62
CA ASP A 349 -9.84 -15.96 9.91
C ASP A 349 -10.13 -14.45 10.04
N TYR A 350 -9.09 -13.65 10.26
CA TYR A 350 -9.20 -12.20 10.38
C TYR A 350 -8.92 -11.47 9.06
N SER A 351 -9.35 -10.20 8.98
CA SER A 351 -9.13 -9.39 7.78
C SER A 351 -7.64 -9.14 7.56
N MET A 352 -7.17 -9.31 6.32
CA MET A 352 -5.76 -9.11 5.94
C MET A 352 -4.75 -10.11 6.54
N GLU A 353 -5.21 -11.29 7.00
CA GLU A 353 -4.36 -12.35 7.55
C GLU A 353 -3.18 -12.75 6.66
N SER A 354 -3.40 -13.01 5.36
CA SER A 354 -2.31 -13.37 4.44
C SER A 354 -1.24 -12.28 4.33
N ARG A 355 -1.64 -11.00 4.42
CA ARG A 355 -0.70 -9.86 4.42
C ARG A 355 0.11 -9.83 5.70
N LEU A 356 -0.52 -10.07 6.85
CA LEU A 356 0.19 -10.11 8.12
C LEU A 356 1.17 -11.29 8.17
N HIS A 357 0.77 -12.47 7.71
CA HIS A 357 1.64 -13.65 7.68
C HIS A 357 2.89 -13.44 6.81
N PHE A 358 2.74 -12.76 5.67
CA PHE A 358 3.89 -12.37 4.84
C PHE A 358 4.86 -11.44 5.60
N ARG A 359 4.32 -10.44 6.32
CA ARG A 359 5.11 -9.51 7.15
C ARG A 359 5.78 -10.22 8.32
N ILE A 360 5.10 -11.16 8.96
CA ILE A 360 5.62 -12.03 10.02
C ILE A 360 6.80 -12.86 9.50
N HIS A 361 6.64 -13.53 8.36
CA HIS A 361 7.71 -14.32 7.76
C HIS A 361 8.96 -13.47 7.51
N ALA A 362 8.81 -12.33 6.84
CA ALA A 362 9.92 -11.41 6.58
C ALA A 362 10.61 -10.93 7.88
N ALA A 363 9.83 -10.63 8.93
CA ALA A 363 10.38 -10.21 10.21
C ALA A 363 11.15 -11.33 10.91
N LEU A 364 10.61 -12.55 10.98
CA LEU A 364 11.25 -13.70 11.61
C LEU A 364 12.53 -14.13 10.87
N SER A 365 12.52 -14.16 9.53
CA SER A 365 13.72 -14.45 8.75
C SER A 365 14.86 -13.48 9.06
N SER A 366 14.53 -12.19 9.21
CA SER A 366 15.54 -11.17 9.55
C SER A 366 16.05 -11.26 11.00
N LEU A 367 15.29 -11.86 11.92
CA LEU A 367 15.67 -12.04 13.33
C LEU A 367 16.56 -13.27 13.53
N LYS A 368 16.30 -14.36 12.78
CA LYS A 368 17.02 -15.63 12.88
C LYS A 368 18.41 -15.62 12.23
N GLY A 369 18.81 -14.51 11.58
CA GLY A 369 20.12 -14.37 10.93
C GLY A 369 20.37 -15.37 9.80
N THR A 370 19.36 -16.15 9.41
CA THR A 370 19.47 -17.24 8.46
C THR A 370 19.35 -16.67 7.06
N PRO A 371 20.29 -16.94 6.14
CA PRO A 371 20.02 -16.82 4.72
C PRO A 371 18.75 -17.64 4.41
N PRO A 372 17.90 -17.22 3.45
CA PRO A 372 16.75 -18.02 3.07
C PRO A 372 17.25 -19.42 2.69
N SER A 373 16.79 -20.43 3.43
CA SER A 373 17.07 -21.83 3.14
C SER A 373 16.54 -22.13 1.74
N THR A 374 17.44 -22.49 0.84
CA THR A 374 17.13 -23.07 -0.47
C THR A 374 16.19 -24.27 -0.26
N PRO A 375 15.00 -24.30 -0.91
CA PRO A 375 14.31 -25.57 -1.09
C PRO A 375 15.17 -26.47 -2.00
N PRO A 376 15.11 -27.81 -1.82
CA PRO A 376 15.84 -28.75 -2.67
C PRO A 376 15.45 -28.65 -4.16
#